data_AF-A0A382N986-F1
#
_entry.id   AF-A0A382N986-F1
#
_cell.length_a   1.000
_cell.length_b   1.000
_cell.length_c   1.000
_cell.angle_alpha   90.00
_cell.angle_beta   90.00
_cell.angle_gamma   90.00
#
_symmetry.space_group_name_H-M   'P 1'
#
loop_
_entity.id
_entity.type
_entity.pdbx_description
1 polymer ?
#
loop_
_entity_poly.entity_id
_entity_poly.type
_entity_poly.pdbx_seq_one_letter_code
_entity_poly.pdbx_strand_id
1 'polypeptide(L)'
;MNKNKLNQKIGFQIKNWTSSVYPDRTKIKGKYCEVVPLDISKHAKQLYDSFSMHKNNSNWTYLSSEPFHEFEEFHAWLKSDCSGKDPIYYTIINSKNIEAIGLASHIR
;
A
#
# COMPACT_ATOMS: atom_id res chain seq x y z
N MET A 1 -8.70 19.27 -32.83
CA MET A 1 -9.23 18.80 -31.53
C MET A 1 -10.22 17.68 -31.79
N ASN A 2 -9.99 16.52 -31.21
CA ASN A 2 -10.90 15.38 -31.37
C ASN A 2 -12.16 15.61 -30.54
N LYS A 3 -13.24 14.88 -30.86
CA LYS A 3 -14.47 14.89 -30.07
C LYS A 3 -14.85 13.47 -29.65
N ASN A 4 -15.37 13.31 -28.44
CA ASN A 4 -15.89 12.02 -27.99
C ASN A 4 -17.29 11.75 -28.55
N LYS A 5 -17.89 10.59 -28.21
CA LYS A 5 -19.25 10.20 -28.65
C LYS A 5 -20.37 11.17 -28.20
N LEU A 6 -20.08 12.03 -27.22
CA LEU A 6 -20.97 13.07 -26.70
C LEU A 6 -20.68 14.46 -27.30
N ASN A 7 -19.87 14.54 -28.36
CA ASN A 7 -19.48 15.78 -29.05
C ASN A 7 -18.63 16.74 -28.17
N GLN A 8 -18.10 16.28 -27.04
CA GLN A 8 -17.23 17.06 -26.17
C GLN A 8 -15.80 17.08 -26.73
N LYS A 9 -15.14 18.24 -26.63
CA LYS A 9 -13.75 18.43 -27.06
C LYS A 9 -12.81 17.61 -26.18
N ILE A 10 -11.99 16.77 -26.80
CA ILE A 10 -10.94 15.98 -26.14
C ILE A 10 -9.58 16.26 -26.77
N GLY A 11 -8.52 15.87 -26.05
CA GLY A 11 -7.14 16.01 -26.49
C GLY A 11 -6.82 15.20 -27.75
N PHE A 12 -5.56 15.29 -28.17
CA PHE A 12 -5.06 14.52 -29.31
C PHE A 12 -5.02 13.03 -28.98
N GLN A 13 -5.21 12.19 -30.00
CA GLN A 13 -5.07 10.75 -29.85
C GLN A 13 -3.61 10.39 -29.58
N ILE A 14 -3.38 9.58 -28.54
CA ILE A 14 -2.08 8.95 -28.30
C ILE A 14 -2.01 7.70 -29.19
N LYS A 15 -1.21 7.78 -30.26
CA LYS A 15 -1.01 6.65 -31.17
C LYS A 15 -0.31 5.51 -30.43
N ASN A 16 -0.70 4.27 -30.73
CA ASN A 16 -0.11 3.04 -30.19
C ASN A 16 -0.14 2.92 -28.65
N TRP A 17 -1.09 3.59 -27.99
CA TRP A 17 -1.29 3.41 -26.56
C TRP A 17 -1.68 1.96 -26.24
N THR A 18 -1.05 1.39 -25.21
CA THR A 18 -1.38 0.07 -24.66
C THR A 18 -1.56 0.18 -23.15
N SER A 19 -2.34 -0.73 -22.57
CA SER A 19 -2.56 -0.75 -21.12
C SER A 19 -1.25 -1.10 -20.39
N SER A 20 -0.98 -0.42 -19.28
CA SER A 20 0.13 -0.79 -18.39
C SER A 20 -0.06 -2.20 -17.82
N VAL A 21 1.06 -2.88 -17.56
CA VAL A 21 1.09 -4.16 -16.86
C VAL A 21 0.78 -3.93 -15.37
N TYR A 22 0.08 -4.88 -14.76
CA TYR A 22 -0.19 -4.89 -13.33
C TYR A 22 1.12 -5.11 -12.55
N PRO A 23 1.36 -4.42 -11.42
CA PRO A 23 2.60 -4.60 -10.69
C PRO A 23 2.70 -6.03 -10.15
N ASP A 24 3.86 -6.65 -10.36
CA ASP A 24 4.16 -7.96 -9.80
C ASP A 24 4.38 -7.86 -8.28
N ARG A 25 4.04 -8.93 -7.56
CA ARG A 25 4.32 -9.09 -6.12
C ARG A 25 5.79 -9.44 -5.90
N THR A 26 6.69 -8.56 -6.33
CA THR A 26 8.14 -8.72 -6.22
C THR A 26 8.73 -7.70 -5.27
N LYS A 27 9.83 -8.09 -4.63
CA LYS A 27 10.62 -7.20 -3.79
C LYS A 27 11.29 -6.10 -4.62
N ILE A 28 11.17 -4.87 -4.16
CA ILE A 28 11.87 -3.70 -4.70
C ILE A 28 12.92 -3.26 -3.68
N LYS A 29 14.21 -3.30 -4.05
CA LYS A 29 15.31 -2.89 -3.18
C LYS A 29 15.67 -1.43 -3.44
N GLY A 30 15.53 -0.59 -2.43
CA GLY A 30 15.95 0.82 -2.45
C GLY A 30 17.26 1.05 -1.70
N LYS A 31 17.63 2.34 -1.59
CA LYS A 31 18.81 2.77 -0.81
C LYS A 31 18.58 2.75 0.70
N TYR A 32 17.35 3.02 1.14
CA TYR A 32 17.01 3.19 2.56
C TYR A 32 16.05 2.12 3.09
N CYS A 33 15.25 1.54 2.21
CA CYS A 33 14.28 0.53 2.54
C CYS A 33 14.14 -0.48 1.41
N GLU A 34 13.54 -1.63 1.75
CA GLU A 34 13.01 -2.58 0.78
C GLU A 34 11.47 -2.52 0.84
N VAL A 35 10.82 -2.58 -0.32
CA VAL A 35 9.36 -2.75 -0.42
C VAL A 35 9.10 -4.19 -0.82
N VAL A 36 8.50 -4.95 0.08
CA VAL A 36 8.22 -6.39 -0.10
C VAL A 36 6.72 -6.63 -0.09
N PRO A 37 6.20 -7.65 -0.79
CA PRO A 37 4.81 -8.06 -0.64
C PRO A 37 4.48 -8.30 0.83
N LEU A 38 3.30 -7.87 1.27
CA LEU A 38 2.85 -8.12 2.63
C LEU A 38 2.81 -9.63 2.92
N ASP A 39 3.60 -10.08 3.89
CA ASP A 39 3.51 -11.39 4.50
C ASP A 39 3.03 -11.20 5.94
N ILE A 40 1.73 -11.40 6.16
CA ILE A 40 1.09 -11.16 7.47
C ILE A 40 1.77 -11.97 8.57
N SER A 41 2.18 -13.21 8.28
CA SER A 41 2.81 -14.09 9.27
C SER A 41 4.16 -13.56 9.75
N LYS A 42 4.89 -12.85 8.89
CA LYS A 42 6.23 -12.31 9.19
C LYS A 42 6.20 -10.86 9.65
N HIS A 43 5.32 -10.04 9.09
CA HIS A 43 5.41 -8.58 9.22
C HIS A 43 4.43 -8.00 10.23
N ALA A 44 3.32 -8.69 10.55
CA ALA A 44 2.23 -8.10 11.32
C ALA A 44 2.68 -7.56 12.68
N LYS A 45 3.51 -8.31 13.43
CA LYS A 45 3.93 -7.89 14.77
C LYS A 45 4.81 -6.64 14.74
N GLN A 46 5.83 -6.62 13.87
CA GLN A 46 6.71 -5.47 13.72
C GLN A 46 5.95 -4.22 13.22
N LEU A 47 5.00 -4.40 12.29
CA LEU A 47 4.15 -3.31 11.82
C LEU A 47 3.29 -2.72 12.95
N TYR A 48 2.65 -3.59 13.74
CA TYR A 48 1.86 -3.16 14.89
C TYR A 48 2.73 -2.39 15.90
N ASP A 49 3.87 -2.96 16.28
CA ASP A 49 4.79 -2.34 17.23
C ASP A 49 5.27 -0.97 16.73
N SER A 50 5.53 -0.83 15.42
CA SER A 50 5.90 0.43 14.78
C SER A 50 4.77 1.47 14.79
N PHE A 51 3.53 1.05 14.56
CA PHE A 51 2.38 1.97 14.51
C PHE A 51 1.91 2.41 15.89
N SER A 52 2.07 1.56 16.90
CA SER A 52 1.69 1.83 18.29
C SER A 52 2.71 2.70 19.05
N MET A 53 3.85 3.06 18.45
CA MET A 53 4.83 3.96 19.09
C MET A 53 4.26 5.36 19.37
N HIS A 54 3.29 5.83 18.58
CA HIS A 54 2.68 7.14 18.72
C HIS A 54 1.37 7.08 19.50
N LYS A 55 1.45 7.31 20.82
CA LYS A 55 0.33 7.15 21.76
C LYS A 55 -0.88 8.07 21.55
N ASN A 56 -0.73 9.14 20.77
CA ASN A 56 -1.79 10.12 20.55
C ASN A 56 -2.62 9.82 19.28
N ASN A 57 -2.42 8.66 18.66
CA ASN A 57 -3.11 8.22 17.44
C ASN A 57 -2.97 9.19 16.25
N SER A 58 -2.03 10.15 16.29
CA SER A 58 -1.93 11.20 15.26
C SER A 58 -1.56 10.67 13.88
N ASN A 59 -0.99 9.46 13.81
CA ASN A 59 -0.67 8.78 12.55
C ASN A 59 -1.92 8.37 11.76
N TRP A 60 -3.09 8.33 12.42
CA TRP A 60 -4.35 7.88 11.82
C TRP A 60 -5.30 9.03 11.45
N THR A 61 -5.01 10.27 11.88
CA THR A 61 -5.88 11.45 11.70
C THR A 61 -6.40 11.67 10.27
N TYR A 62 -5.64 11.26 9.27
CA TYR A 62 -5.98 11.46 7.85
C TYR A 62 -6.13 10.14 7.07
N LEU A 63 -6.13 9.00 7.76
CA LEU A 63 -6.36 7.70 7.14
C LEU A 63 -7.85 7.35 7.22
N SER A 64 -8.32 6.55 6.26
CA SER A 64 -9.70 6.02 6.30
C SER A 64 -9.88 4.93 7.36
N SER A 65 -8.79 4.41 7.92
CA SER A 65 -8.78 3.40 8.98
C SER A 65 -8.58 4.05 10.34
N GLU A 66 -9.19 3.44 11.35
CA GLU A 66 -9.05 3.84 12.75
C GLU A 66 -7.75 3.28 13.36
N PRO A 67 -7.22 3.89 14.43
CA PRO A 67 -6.12 3.33 15.21
C PRO A 67 -6.52 1.99 15.85
N PHE A 68 -5.58 1.05 15.85
CA PHE A 68 -5.72 -0.25 16.51
C PHE A 68 -5.13 -0.19 17.91
N HIS A 69 -5.86 -0.68 18.91
CA HIS A 69 -5.41 -0.65 20.31
C HIS A 69 -4.84 -2.00 20.74
N GLU A 70 -5.22 -3.08 20.05
CA GLU A 70 -4.72 -4.43 20.29
C GLU A 70 -4.13 -5.06 19.02
N PHE A 71 -3.16 -5.95 19.20
CA PHE A 71 -2.49 -6.63 18.08
C PHE A 71 -3.47 -7.51 17.29
N GLU A 72 -4.40 -8.15 17.99
CA GLU A 72 -5.41 -9.04 17.41
C GLU A 72 -6.33 -8.29 16.44
N GLU A 73 -6.69 -7.05 16.76
CA GLU A 73 -7.50 -6.18 15.90
C GLU A 73 -6.75 -5.83 14.61
N PHE A 74 -5.50 -5.39 14.76
CA PHE A 74 -4.63 -5.06 13.63
C PHE A 74 -4.38 -6.26 12.72
N HIS A 75 -4.09 -7.43 13.32
CA HIS A 75 -3.84 -8.65 12.58
C HIS A 75 -5.10 -9.17 11.87
N ALA A 76 -6.28 -9.04 12.47
CA ALA A 76 -7.55 -9.35 11.82
C ALA A 76 -7.78 -8.45 10.60
N TRP A 77 -7.54 -7.14 10.74
CA TRP A 77 -7.64 -6.17 9.66
C TRP A 77 -6.69 -6.47 8.49
N LEU A 78 -5.42 -6.83 8.77
CA LEU A 78 -4.50 -7.23 7.71
C LEU A 78 -5.02 -8.44 6.92
N LYS A 79 -5.71 -9.38 7.58
CA LYS A 79 -6.27 -10.56 6.92
C LYS A 79 -7.52 -10.26 6.10
N SER A 80 -8.41 -9.41 6.60
CA SER A 80 -9.65 -9.07 5.90
C SER A 80 -9.40 -8.09 4.75
N ASP A 81 -8.72 -6.99 5.02
CA ASP A 81 -8.66 -5.83 4.13
C ASP A 81 -7.39 -5.81 3.27
N CYS A 82 -6.30 -6.43 3.73
CA CYS A 82 -5.01 -6.37 3.05
C CYS A 82 -4.59 -7.64 2.27
N SER A 83 -5.42 -8.69 2.26
CA SER A 83 -5.12 -9.97 1.59
C SER A 83 -5.58 -10.03 0.13
N GLY A 84 -6.29 -9.00 -0.34
CA GLY A 84 -6.89 -8.93 -1.67
C GLY A 84 -5.91 -8.87 -2.84
N LYS A 85 -6.47 -8.82 -4.05
CA LYS A 85 -5.69 -8.59 -5.28
C LYS A 85 -5.58 -7.11 -5.63
N ASP A 86 -6.56 -6.30 -5.23
CA ASP A 86 -6.59 -4.85 -5.40
C ASP A 86 -7.32 -4.25 -4.18
N PRO A 87 -6.65 -3.44 -3.33
CA PRO A 87 -5.24 -3.04 -3.45
C PRO A 87 -4.24 -4.17 -3.25
N ILE A 88 -3.04 -4.04 -3.82
CA ILE A 88 -1.90 -4.88 -3.43
C ILE A 88 -1.17 -4.17 -2.28
N TYR A 89 -1.06 -4.85 -1.14
CA TYR A 89 -0.33 -4.34 0.01
C TYR A 89 1.13 -4.79 0.02
N TYR A 90 1.99 -3.87 0.43
CA TYR A 90 3.42 -4.03 0.58
C TYR A 90 3.87 -3.55 1.95
N THR A 91 4.85 -4.26 2.50
CA THR A 91 5.54 -3.88 3.73
C THR A 91 6.82 -3.11 3.37
N ILE A 92 7.04 -2.00 4.07
CA ILE A 92 8.26 -1.21 4.01
C ILE A 92 9.20 -1.73 5.10
N ILE A 93 10.32 -2.33 4.67
CA ILE A 93 11.37 -2.86 5.55
C ILE A 93 12.50 -1.84 5.61
N ASN A 94 12.87 -1.38 6.81
CA ASN A 94 14.05 -0.55 7.01
C ASN A 94 15.32 -1.37 6.74
N SER A 95 16.16 -0.94 5.80
CA SER A 95 17.35 -1.71 5.42
C SER A 95 18.45 -1.73 6.48
N LYS A 96 18.42 -0.84 7.49
CA LYS A 96 19.45 -0.79 8.54
C LYS A 96 19.27 -1.87 9.61
N ASN A 97 18.03 -2.12 10.03
CA ASN A 97 17.69 -3.02 11.14
C ASN A 97 16.77 -4.17 10.73
N ILE A 98 16.32 -4.21 9.47
CA ILE A 98 15.48 -5.28 8.89
C ILE A 98 14.14 -5.38 9.67
N GLU A 99 13.58 -4.23 10.03
CA GLU A 99 12.28 -4.14 10.69
C GLU A 99 11.19 -3.67 9.71
N ALA A 100 10.01 -4.27 9.80
CA ALA A 100 8.81 -3.76 9.14
C ALA A 100 8.32 -2.48 9.83
N ILE A 101 8.46 -1.35 9.15
CA ILE A 101 8.19 -0.01 9.71
C ILE A 101 7.04 0.72 9.01
N GLY A 102 6.44 0.12 8.00
CA GLY A 102 5.41 0.79 7.22
C GLY A 102 4.63 -0.15 6.32
N LEU A 103 3.44 0.30 5.95
CA LEU A 103 2.52 -0.39 5.07
C LEU A 103 2.10 0.59 3.97
N ALA A 104 2.13 0.14 2.72
CA ALA A 104 1.69 0.91 1.57
C ALA A 104 0.93 0.00 0.62
N SER A 105 0.06 0.56 -0.21
CA SER A 105 -0.66 -0.20 -1.21
C SER A 105 -0.60 0.44 -2.59
N HIS A 106 -0.66 -0.41 -3.62
CA HIS A 106 -0.97 0.00 -4.97
C HIS A 106 -2.47 -0.17 -5.20
N ILE A 107 -3.15 0.95 -5.45
CA ILE A 107 -4.58 1.03 -5.75
C ILE A 107 -4.71 1.54 -7.18
N ARG A 108 -5.60 0.95 -7.98
CA ARG A 108 -5.88 1.39 -9.35
C ARG A 108 -7.03 2.39 -9.42
#